data_AF-A0A7W0VC93-F1
#
_entry.id   AF-A0A7W0VC93-F1
#
_cell.length_a   1.000
_cell.length_b   1.000
_cell.length_c   1.000
_cell.angle_alpha   90.00
_cell.angle_beta   90.00
_cell.angle_gamma   90.00
#
_symmetry.space_group_name_H-M   'P 1'
#
loop_
_entity.id
_entity.type
_entity.pdbx_description
1 polymer ?
#
loop_
_entity_poly.entity_id
_entity_poly.type
_entity_poly.pdbx_seq_one_letter_code
_entity_poly.pdbx_strand_id
1 'polypeptide(L)'
;MAPALRAAMIALAVIATACSRRDPVTSCDQPLAGPWRSDHAADERWMILERSGELEIYPLFPDGRPEGSTADIETAPRVIDLRRTPSGITGEIKRRYMRGGVECIAKAPVHVTSCANDVLELVLSDPSPPAGFEPCTAARPDGSRRERWRRE
;
A
#
# COMPACT_ATOMS: atom_id res chain seq x y z
N MET A 1 46.90 14.35 -30.61
CA MET A 1 45.50 13.99 -30.28
C MET A 1 45.37 14.01 -28.76
N ALA A 2 44.58 14.96 -28.24
CA ALA A 2 44.69 15.47 -26.88
C ALA A 2 44.10 14.53 -25.81
N PRO A 3 44.84 14.19 -24.74
CA PRO A 3 44.37 13.33 -23.63
C PRO A 3 43.20 13.94 -22.83
N ALA A 4 42.96 15.25 -22.96
CA ALA A 4 41.86 15.96 -22.32
C ALA A 4 40.47 15.50 -22.79
N LEU A 5 40.32 15.03 -24.04
CA LEU A 5 39.02 14.60 -24.56
C LEU A 5 38.57 13.23 -23.99
N ARG A 6 39.50 12.37 -23.59
CA ARG A 6 39.19 11.04 -23.03
C ARG A 6 38.73 11.13 -21.57
N ALA A 7 39.29 12.04 -20.79
CA ALA A 7 38.88 12.25 -19.39
C ALA A 7 37.43 12.79 -19.30
N ALA A 8 37.02 13.66 -20.22
CA ALA A 8 35.67 14.22 -20.24
C ALA A 8 34.58 13.18 -20.54
N MET A 9 34.85 12.20 -21.43
CA MET A 9 33.87 11.14 -21.75
C MET A 9 33.70 10.12 -20.61
N ILE A 10 34.76 9.79 -19.87
CA ILE A 10 34.67 8.86 -18.74
C ILE A 10 33.86 9.48 -17.59
N ALA A 11 34.03 10.78 -17.34
CA ALA A 11 33.25 11.50 -16.33
C ALA A 11 31.74 11.52 -16.64
N LEU A 12 31.36 11.67 -17.92
CA LEU A 12 29.95 11.66 -18.33
C LEU A 12 29.29 10.28 -18.16
N ALA A 13 30.04 9.19 -18.38
CA ALA A 13 29.53 7.83 -18.26
C ALA A 13 29.20 7.43 -16.80
N VAL A 14 29.98 7.91 -15.83
CA VAL A 14 29.76 7.62 -14.40
C VAL A 14 28.53 8.37 -13.84
N ILE A 15 28.28 9.59 -14.32
CA ILE A 15 27.10 10.38 -13.92
C ILE A 15 25.81 9.75 -14.45
N ALA A 16 25.84 9.13 -15.63
CA ALA A 16 24.68 8.44 -16.20
C ALA A 16 24.29 7.17 -15.43
N THR A 17 25.25 6.49 -14.78
CA THR A 17 24.98 5.27 -13.99
C THR A 17 24.56 5.53 -12.54
N ALA A 18 24.81 6.73 -12.02
CA ALA A 18 24.43 7.11 -10.65
C ALA A 18 22.96 7.57 -10.56
N CYS A 19 22.29 7.79 -11.69
CA CYS A 19 20.89 8.14 -11.74
C CYS A 19 20.01 6.88 -11.87
N SER A 20 19.32 6.59 -10.77
CA SER A 20 18.01 5.93 -10.72
C SER A 20 17.95 4.40 -10.82
N ARG A 21 18.68 3.69 -9.96
CA ARG A 21 18.15 2.40 -9.48
C ARG A 21 17.99 2.48 -7.97
N ARG A 22 16.74 2.33 -7.53
CA ARG A 22 16.40 2.16 -6.11
C ARG A 22 16.99 0.82 -5.65
N ASP A 23 17.51 0.77 -4.43
CA ASP A 23 17.99 -0.50 -3.89
C ASP A 23 16.83 -1.51 -3.84
N PRO A 24 17.05 -2.76 -4.30
CA PRO A 24 16.03 -3.79 -4.24
C PRO A 24 15.60 -4.05 -2.80
N VAL A 25 14.30 -4.24 -2.60
CA VAL A 25 13.76 -4.70 -1.31
C VAL A 25 14.04 -6.19 -1.17
N THR A 26 14.90 -6.56 -0.22
CA THR A 26 15.30 -7.95 0.10
C THR A 26 14.87 -8.39 1.50
N SER A 27 14.48 -7.45 2.38
CA SER A 27 13.91 -7.76 3.69
C SER A 27 12.83 -6.77 4.08
N CYS A 28 11.97 -7.17 5.03
CA CYS A 28 10.93 -6.27 5.49
C CYS A 28 11.48 -5.07 6.23
N ASP A 29 12.67 -5.13 6.84
CA ASP A 29 13.29 -4.04 7.62
C ASP A 29 13.77 -2.85 6.78
N GLN A 30 13.82 -3.01 5.46
CA GLN A 30 14.22 -1.96 4.53
C GLN A 30 13.07 -0.98 4.26
N PRO A 31 13.36 0.24 3.77
CA PRO A 31 12.33 1.20 3.39
C PRO A 31 11.40 0.65 2.31
N LEU A 32 10.09 0.66 2.59
CA LEU A 32 9.04 0.17 1.68
C LEU A 32 8.32 1.32 0.95
N ALA A 33 8.66 2.57 1.27
CA ALA A 33 8.04 3.74 0.66
C ALA A 33 8.13 3.75 -0.88
N GLY A 34 7.06 4.24 -1.50
CA GLY A 34 6.92 4.38 -2.95
C GLY A 34 5.68 3.68 -3.52
N PRO A 35 5.54 3.68 -4.85
CA PRO A 35 4.45 3.01 -5.54
C PRO A 35 4.66 1.49 -5.60
N TRP A 36 3.55 0.77 -5.49
CA TRP A 36 3.44 -0.67 -5.59
C TRP A 36 2.23 -1.04 -6.45
N ARG A 37 2.32 -2.13 -7.20
CA ARG A 37 1.23 -2.64 -8.03
C ARG A 37 0.81 -4.01 -7.53
N SER A 38 -0.49 -4.26 -7.41
CA SER A 38 -1.01 -5.58 -7.08
C SER A 38 -0.92 -6.53 -8.28
N ASP A 39 -0.52 -7.79 -8.02
CA ASP A 39 -0.64 -8.89 -8.98
C ASP A 39 -2.09 -9.41 -9.08
N HIS A 40 -2.97 -9.07 -8.13
CA HIS A 40 -4.37 -9.52 -8.11
C HIS A 40 -5.22 -8.77 -9.15
N ALA A 41 -5.04 -7.46 -9.26
CA ALA A 41 -5.74 -6.61 -10.23
C ALA A 41 -4.73 -5.70 -10.94
N ALA A 42 -4.62 -5.82 -12.26
CA ALA A 42 -3.57 -5.20 -13.07
C ALA A 42 -3.50 -3.66 -12.94
N ASP A 43 -4.64 -3.02 -12.65
CA ASP A 43 -4.77 -1.57 -12.50
C ASP A 43 -4.73 -1.11 -11.03
N GLU A 44 -4.70 -2.04 -10.06
CA GLU A 44 -4.67 -1.69 -8.64
C GLU A 44 -3.23 -1.32 -8.23
N ARG A 45 -3.06 -0.03 -7.94
CA ARG A 45 -1.79 0.55 -7.51
C ARG A 45 -1.94 1.18 -6.15
N TRP A 46 -0.89 1.07 -5.35
CA TRP A 46 -0.81 1.52 -3.98
C TRP A 46 0.39 2.44 -3.81
N MET A 47 0.27 3.46 -2.97
CA MET A 47 1.37 4.31 -2.52
C MET A 47 1.62 4.01 -1.05
N ILE A 48 2.86 3.63 -0.72
CA ILE A 48 3.31 3.50 0.67
C ILE A 48 4.04 4.77 1.08
N LEU A 49 3.55 5.42 2.13
CA LEU A 49 4.24 6.46 2.88
C LEU A 49 4.84 5.83 4.13
N GLU A 50 6.08 6.17 4.48
CA GLU A 50 6.76 5.60 5.66
C GLU A 50 7.27 6.73 6.55
N ARG A 51 6.91 6.67 7.85
CA ARG A 51 7.28 7.67 8.86
C ARG A 51 7.56 6.99 10.19
N SER A 52 8.77 7.10 10.71
CA SER A 52 9.14 6.63 12.07
C SER A 52 8.73 5.17 12.39
N GLY A 53 8.79 4.27 11.41
CA GLY A 53 8.41 2.85 11.56
C GLY A 53 6.91 2.55 11.40
N GLU A 54 6.11 3.56 11.08
CA GLU A 54 4.73 3.43 10.62
C GLU A 54 4.70 3.49 9.09
N LEU A 55 3.79 2.72 8.49
CA LEU A 55 3.54 2.71 7.06
C LEU A 55 2.07 3.02 6.83
N GLU A 56 1.80 3.95 5.94
CA GLU A 56 0.47 4.42 5.59
C GLU A 56 0.28 4.21 4.09
N ILE A 57 -0.70 3.42 3.71
CA ILE A 57 -0.84 2.90 2.35
C ILE A 57 -2.18 3.33 1.77
N TYR A 58 -2.12 3.95 0.59
CA TYR A 58 -3.28 4.50 -0.10
C TYR A 58 -3.39 3.95 -1.53
N PRO A 59 -4.59 3.64 -2.02
CA PRO A 59 -4.78 3.31 -3.43
C PRO A 59 -4.56 4.57 -4.28
N LEU A 60 -3.85 4.43 -5.40
CA LEU A 60 -3.54 5.55 -6.29
C LEU A 60 -4.68 5.87 -7.27
N PHE A 61 -5.48 4.89 -7.70
CA PHE A 61 -6.59 5.06 -8.65
C PHE A 61 -7.66 3.96 -8.46
N PRO A 62 -8.90 4.21 -8.95
CA PRO A 62 -10.08 4.31 -8.11
C PRO A 62 -10.26 3.13 -7.16
N ASP A 63 -10.35 3.45 -5.87
CA ASP A 63 -10.70 2.48 -4.84
C ASP A 63 -12.18 2.10 -5.01
N GLY A 64 -12.43 0.95 -5.64
CA GLY A 64 -13.75 0.50 -6.05
C GLY A 64 -14.78 0.53 -4.92
N ARG A 65 -16.05 0.71 -5.27
CA ARG A 65 -17.17 0.60 -4.32
C ARG A 65 -17.15 -0.81 -3.72
N PRO A 66 -17.22 -0.97 -2.38
CA PRO A 66 -17.23 -2.29 -1.78
C PRO A 66 -18.52 -3.02 -2.17
N GLU A 67 -18.41 -4.34 -2.32
CA GLU A 67 -19.57 -5.19 -2.56
C GLU A 67 -20.60 -5.03 -1.43
N GLY A 68 -21.88 -5.10 -1.77
CA GLY A 68 -22.97 -4.91 -0.79
C GLY A 68 -23.24 -3.47 -0.35
N SER A 69 -22.49 -2.48 -0.83
CA SER A 69 -22.79 -1.06 -0.56
C SER A 69 -24.07 -0.62 -1.30
N THR A 70 -25.05 -0.10 -0.55
CA THR A 70 -26.30 0.45 -1.08
C THR A 70 -26.12 1.89 -1.55
N ALA A 71 -26.93 2.35 -2.52
CA ALA A 71 -26.78 3.66 -3.18
C ALA A 71 -26.71 4.87 -2.23
N ASP A 72 -27.33 4.78 -1.05
CA ASP A 72 -27.35 5.79 0.02
C ASP A 72 -26.07 5.83 0.89
N ILE A 73 -25.16 4.88 0.71
CA ILE A 73 -23.88 4.83 1.41
C ILE A 73 -22.78 5.39 0.51
N GLU A 74 -22.15 6.48 0.97
CA GLU A 74 -20.92 6.99 0.39
C GLU A 74 -19.71 6.32 1.07
N THR A 75 -18.66 6.06 0.31
CA THR A 75 -17.46 5.37 0.80
C THR A 75 -16.21 6.17 0.50
N ALA A 76 -15.41 6.44 1.53
CA ALA A 76 -14.07 6.97 1.32
C ALA A 76 -13.14 5.86 0.78
N PRO A 77 -11.99 6.23 0.18
CA PRO A 77 -10.93 5.29 -0.12
C PRO A 77 -10.47 4.52 1.13
N ARG A 78 -10.07 3.27 0.93
CA ARG A 78 -9.39 2.43 1.93
C ARG A 78 -8.03 3.04 2.26
N VAL A 79 -7.65 2.93 3.52
CA VAL A 79 -6.31 3.29 4.02
C VAL A 79 -5.79 2.11 4.82
N ILE A 80 -4.54 1.70 4.58
CA ILE A 80 -3.90 0.65 5.37
C ILE A 80 -2.84 1.29 6.24
N ASP A 81 -3.02 1.16 7.55
CA ASP A 81 -2.07 1.63 8.55
C ASP A 81 -1.33 0.41 9.10
N LEU A 82 -0.03 0.32 8.83
CA LEU A 82 0.85 -0.73 9.33
C LEU A 82 1.92 -0.16 10.25
N ARG A 83 2.46 -1.01 11.11
CA ARG A 83 3.56 -0.69 12.00
C ARG A 83 4.57 -1.82 12.02
N ARG A 84 5.85 -1.46 12.05
CA ARG A 84 6.96 -2.39 12.29
C ARG A 84 6.97 -2.81 13.76
N THR A 85 7.06 -4.10 13.98
CA THR A 85 7.21 -4.72 15.30
C THR A 85 8.37 -5.72 15.25
N PRO A 86 8.90 -6.15 16.40
CA PRO A 86 9.93 -7.21 16.42
C PRO A 86 9.47 -8.51 15.75
N SER A 87 8.16 -8.76 15.68
CA SER A 87 7.54 -9.94 15.04
C SER A 87 7.17 -9.73 13.57
N GLY A 88 7.45 -8.58 12.97
CA GLY A 88 7.13 -8.25 11.57
C GLY A 88 6.28 -6.99 11.40
N ILE A 89 5.64 -6.83 10.25
CA ILE A 89 4.81 -5.65 9.93
C ILE A 89 3.33 -6.05 10.00
N THR A 90 2.57 -5.35 10.83
CA THR A 90 1.14 -5.65 11.08
C THR A 90 0.34 -4.37 11.27
N GLY A 91 -0.95 -4.43 11.03
CA GLY A 91 -1.85 -3.30 11.29
C GLY A 91 -3.27 -3.57 10.82
N GLU A 92 -3.92 -2.52 10.32
CA GLU A 92 -5.33 -2.56 9.93
C GLU A 92 -5.54 -1.84 8.60
N ILE A 93 -6.44 -2.37 7.79
CA ILE A 93 -7.09 -1.63 6.71
C ILE A 93 -8.37 -1.01 7.26
N LYS A 94 -8.62 0.23 6.89
CA LYS A 94 -9.75 1.03 7.37
C LYS A 94 -10.49 1.58 6.18
N ARG A 95 -11.81 1.67 6.31
CA ARG A 95 -12.66 2.37 5.34
C ARG A 95 -13.73 3.14 6.06
N ARG A 96 -13.89 4.39 5.67
CA ARG A 96 -14.97 5.24 6.16
C ARG A 96 -16.20 5.10 5.27
N TYR A 97 -17.33 4.90 5.91
CA TYR A 97 -18.66 4.86 5.34
C TYR A 97 -19.45 6.05 5.85
N MET A 98 -20.23 6.69 4.97
CA MET A 98 -21.12 7.80 5.32
C MET A 98 -22.54 7.45 4.85
N ARG A 99 -23.53 7.75 5.68
CA ARG A 99 -24.95 7.71 5.31
C ARG A 99 -25.60 9.01 5.77
N GLY A 100 -25.93 9.89 4.84
CA GLY A 100 -26.31 11.27 5.17
C GLY A 100 -25.20 11.97 5.95
N GLY A 101 -25.50 12.45 7.16
CA GLY A 101 -24.53 13.12 8.03
C GLY A 101 -23.75 12.21 9.00
N VAL A 102 -23.98 10.90 8.97
CA VAL A 102 -23.45 9.96 9.96
C VAL A 102 -22.24 9.21 9.41
N GLU A 103 -21.15 9.18 10.19
CA GLU A 103 -19.90 8.50 9.86
C GLU A 103 -19.78 7.16 10.60
N CYS A 104 -19.28 6.13 9.90
CA CYS A 104 -18.86 4.86 10.50
C CYS A 104 -17.56 4.36 9.86
N ILE A 105 -16.54 4.10 10.69
CA ILE A 105 -15.22 3.62 10.25
C ILE A 105 -15.13 2.12 10.51
N ALA A 106 -15.19 1.30 9.46
CA ALA A 106 -14.94 -0.13 9.56
C ALA A 106 -13.43 -0.40 9.46
N LYS A 107 -12.99 -1.43 10.17
CA LYS A 107 -11.58 -1.84 10.25
C LYS A 107 -11.46 -3.34 10.09
N ALA A 108 -10.34 -3.78 9.53
CA ALA A 108 -10.04 -5.20 9.38
C ALA A 108 -8.51 -5.42 9.42
N PRO A 109 -8.05 -6.60 9.87
CA PRO A 109 -6.63 -6.84 10.10
C PRO A 109 -5.84 -6.97 8.80
N VAL A 110 -4.58 -6.52 8.84
CA VAL A 110 -3.58 -6.71 7.78
C VAL A 110 -2.26 -7.20 8.36
N HIS A 111 -1.68 -8.18 7.70
CA HIS A 111 -0.38 -8.74 8.07
C HIS A 111 0.52 -8.85 6.84
N VAL A 112 1.74 -8.34 6.92
CA VAL A 112 2.77 -8.59 5.91
C VAL A 112 3.42 -9.93 6.22
N THR A 113 3.46 -10.82 5.23
CA THR A 113 4.03 -12.17 5.38
C THR A 113 5.43 -12.27 4.83
N SER A 114 5.80 -11.48 3.81
CA SER A 114 7.15 -11.49 3.26
C SER A 114 7.48 -10.18 2.52
N CYS A 115 8.77 -9.84 2.48
CA CYS A 115 9.31 -8.75 1.66
C CYS A 115 10.63 -9.21 1.05
N ALA A 116 10.65 -9.50 -0.26
CA ALA A 116 11.84 -9.97 -0.95
C ALA A 116 11.74 -9.76 -2.46
N ASN A 117 12.87 -9.48 -3.11
CA ASN A 117 12.98 -9.28 -4.56
C ASN A 117 11.97 -8.25 -5.11
N ASP A 118 11.82 -7.11 -4.42
CA ASP A 118 10.84 -6.06 -4.73
C ASP A 118 9.38 -6.55 -4.76
N VAL A 119 9.10 -7.61 -4.00
CA VAL A 119 7.76 -8.15 -3.77
C VAL A 119 7.40 -7.98 -2.30
N LEU A 120 6.20 -7.49 -2.04
CA LEU A 120 5.54 -7.44 -0.74
C LEU A 120 4.37 -8.42 -0.78
N GLU A 121 4.40 -9.43 0.08
CA GLU A 121 3.26 -10.34 0.28
C GLU A 121 2.55 -9.99 1.58
N LEU A 122 1.22 -9.94 1.52
CA LEU A 122 0.40 -9.57 2.65
C LEU A 122 -0.94 -10.31 2.63
N VAL A 123 -1.54 -10.43 3.80
CA VAL A 123 -2.90 -10.93 3.99
C VAL A 123 -3.79 -9.73 4.31
N LEU A 124 -4.76 -9.46 3.44
CA LEU A 124 -5.75 -8.41 3.59
C LEU A 124 -7.11 -9.02 3.92
N SER A 125 -7.89 -8.33 4.76
CA SER A 125 -9.32 -8.54 4.88
C SER A 125 -9.99 -7.20 4.62
N ASP A 126 -10.84 -7.07 3.61
CA ASP A 126 -11.44 -5.77 3.33
C ASP A 126 -12.50 -5.42 4.40
N PRO A 127 -12.57 -4.16 4.86
CA PRO A 127 -13.63 -3.75 5.77
C PRO A 127 -14.96 -3.74 5.03
N SER A 128 -15.92 -4.55 5.46
CA SER A 128 -17.26 -4.61 4.89
C SER A 128 -18.11 -3.38 5.29
N PRO A 129 -19.12 -3.01 4.49
CA PRO A 129 -20.07 -1.97 4.88
C PRO A 129 -20.70 -2.25 6.24
N PRO A 130 -20.94 -1.23 7.08
CA PRO A 130 -21.48 -1.43 8.41
C PRO A 130 -22.93 -1.90 8.37
N ALA A 131 -23.29 -2.81 9.29
CA ALA A 131 -24.66 -3.26 9.49
C ALA A 131 -25.55 -2.19 10.14
N GLY A 132 -24.93 -1.22 10.83
CA GLY A 132 -25.60 -0.08 11.45
C GLY A 132 -24.66 1.11 11.57
N PHE A 133 -25.20 2.33 11.48
CA PHE A 133 -24.43 3.58 11.58
C PHE A 133 -24.54 4.24 12.96
N GLU A 134 -25.64 4.04 13.68
CA GLU A 134 -25.87 4.56 15.03
C GLU A 134 -26.48 3.46 15.93
N PRO A 135 -25.65 2.76 16.74
CA PRO A 135 -24.19 2.83 16.79
C PRO A 135 -23.52 2.22 15.55
N CYS A 136 -22.30 2.67 15.26
CA CYS A 136 -21.47 2.09 14.19
C CYS A 136 -21.19 0.61 14.50
N THR A 137 -21.84 -0.26 13.73
CA THR A 137 -21.76 -1.72 13.90
C THR A 137 -21.12 -2.29 12.65
N ALA A 138 -19.83 -2.61 12.74
CA ALA A 138 -19.10 -3.21 11.63
C ALA A 138 -19.69 -4.58 11.28
N ALA A 139 -19.87 -4.85 9.98
CA ALA A 139 -20.13 -6.21 9.52
C ALA A 139 -18.85 -7.05 9.66
N ARG A 140 -19.01 -8.37 9.66
CA ARG A 140 -17.87 -9.29 9.60
C ARG A 140 -17.15 -9.06 8.26
N PRO A 141 -15.81 -8.94 8.23
CA PRO A 141 -15.05 -8.81 6.98
C PRO A 141 -15.37 -9.97 6.02
N ASP A 142 -15.39 -9.69 4.72
CA ASP A 142 -15.78 -10.61 3.63
C ASP A 142 -14.80 -11.79 3.40
N GLY A 143 -13.89 -12.01 4.35
CA GLY A 143 -12.83 -13.01 4.29
C GLY A 143 -11.46 -12.36 4.16
N SER A 144 -10.43 -13.19 4.34
CA SER A 144 -9.05 -12.79 4.12
C SER A 144 -8.54 -13.33 2.78
N ARG A 145 -7.73 -12.54 2.09
CA ARG A 145 -7.04 -12.94 0.86
C ARG A 145 -5.55 -12.66 0.96
N ARG A 146 -4.77 -13.48 0.26
CA ARG A 146 -3.34 -13.21 0.04
C ARG A 146 -3.20 -12.30 -1.17
N GLU A 147 -2.38 -11.29 -0.99
CA GLU A 147 -2.03 -10.28 -1.98
C GLU A 147 -0.53 -10.31 -2.19
N ARG A 148 -0.14 -10.04 -3.43
CA ARG A 148 1.26 -9.94 -3.83
C ARG A 148 1.43 -8.65 -4.59
N TRP A 149 2.24 -7.75 -4.04
CA TRP A 149 2.50 -6.46 -4.64
C TRP A 149 3.94 -6.37 -5.12
N ARG A 150 4.15 -5.70 -6.25
CA ARG A 150 5.47 -5.44 -6.82
C ARG A 150 5.77 -3.95 -6.80
N ARG A 151 7.00 -3.60 -6.45
CA ARG A 151 7.45 -2.21 -6.49
C ARG A 151 7.48 -1.68 -7.94
N GLU A 152 7.06 -0.43 -8.13
CA GLU A 152 7.20 0.31 -9.40
C GLU A 152 8.40 1.27 -9.38
#